data_AF-A0AAF0MIB8-F1
#
_entry.id   AF-A0AAF0MIB8-F1
#
_cell.length_a   1.000
_cell.length_b   1.000
_cell.length_c   1.000
_cell.angle_alpha   90.00
_cell.angle_beta   90.00
_cell.angle_gamma   90.00
#
_symmetry.space_group_name_H-M   'P 1'
#
loop_
_entity.id
_entity.type
_entity.pdbx_description
1 polymer ?
#
loop_
_entity_poly.entity_id
_entity_poly.type
_entity_poly.pdbx_seq_one_letter_code
_entity_poly.pdbx_strand_id
1 'polypeptide(L)'
;MHRDDRGNLHHETEPAVHWLDGTAVWYIHGKMHRDDGPAVEHPSGKQRWYFEGKKHRADGPAVIHPDGTTEKWLHGIRQDPPAPTDDD
;
A
#
# COMPACT_ATOMS: atom_id res chain seq x y z
N MET A 1 -11.27 4.48 -21.59
CA MET A 1 -10.06 4.04 -22.32
C MET A 1 -9.44 5.27 -22.97
N HIS A 2 -8.48 5.93 -22.31
CA HIS A 2 -7.70 7.01 -22.91
C HIS A 2 -6.25 6.52 -23.07
N ARG A 3 -5.68 6.75 -24.25
CA ARG A 3 -4.34 6.34 -24.63
C ARG A 3 -3.51 7.60 -24.78
N ASP A 4 -2.35 7.66 -24.13
CA ASP A 4 -1.36 8.69 -24.40
C ASP A 4 -0.35 8.22 -25.47
N ASP A 5 0.14 9.20 -26.23
CA ASP A 5 0.94 9.12 -27.46
C ASP A 5 2.30 8.39 -27.33
N ARG A 6 2.66 7.91 -26.13
CA ARG A 6 3.93 7.22 -25.86
C ARG A 6 3.82 5.70 -25.74
N GLY A 7 2.63 5.12 -25.96
CA GLY A 7 2.42 3.66 -25.85
C GLY A 7 2.66 3.08 -24.45
N ASN A 8 2.86 3.94 -23.45
CA ASN A 8 3.02 3.55 -22.06
C ASN A 8 1.66 3.64 -21.38
N LEU A 9 1.14 2.49 -20.93
CA LEU A 9 -0.03 2.40 -20.06
C LEU A 9 0.32 3.00 -18.70
N HIS A 10 0.22 4.32 -18.57
CA HIS A 10 0.25 5.02 -17.29
C HIS A 10 -1.18 5.45 -16.99
N HIS A 11 -1.98 4.56 -16.41
CA HIS A 11 -3.19 5.01 -15.73
C HIS A 11 -2.80 5.35 -14.29
N GLU A 12 -2.46 6.61 -14.04
CA GLU A 12 -2.01 7.13 -12.73
C GLU A 12 -3.04 6.93 -11.60
N THR A 13 -4.25 6.44 -11.90
CA THR A 13 -5.35 6.31 -10.94
C THR A 13 -6.01 4.94 -10.92
N GLU A 14 -5.59 3.97 -11.75
CA GLU A 14 -6.16 2.62 -11.75
C GLU A 14 -5.19 1.62 -11.10
N PRO A 15 -5.68 0.71 -10.26
CA PRO A 15 -4.87 -0.39 -9.75
C PRO A 15 -4.33 -1.22 -10.92
N ALA A 16 -3.02 -1.39 -10.93
CA ALA A 16 -2.31 -2.17 -11.93
C ALA A 16 -2.75 -3.65 -11.95
N VAL A 17 -3.32 -4.15 -10.85
CA VAL A 17 -3.95 -5.48 -10.77
C VAL A 17 -5.21 -5.41 -9.91
N HIS A 18 -6.35 -5.82 -10.46
CA HIS A 18 -7.54 -6.19 -9.71
C HIS A 18 -7.65 -7.72 -9.69
N TRP A 19 -7.57 -8.31 -8.50
CA TRP A 19 -7.90 -9.72 -8.32
C TRP A 19 -9.42 -9.89 -8.31
N LEU A 20 -9.91 -11.07 -8.71
CA LEU A 20 -11.33 -11.44 -8.61
C LEU A 20 -11.90 -11.24 -7.19
N ASP A 21 -11.04 -11.29 -6.19
CA ASP A 21 -11.34 -11.05 -4.78
C ASP A 21 -11.69 -9.58 -4.47
N GLY A 22 -11.45 -8.63 -5.38
CA GLY A 22 -11.60 -7.19 -5.11
C GLY A 22 -10.36 -6.55 -4.46
N THR A 23 -9.24 -7.28 -4.41
CA THR A 23 -7.95 -6.74 -3.96
C THR A 23 -7.34 -5.88 -5.06
N ALA A 24 -7.02 -4.64 -4.73
CA ALA A 24 -6.41 -3.66 -5.62
C ALA A 24 -4.93 -3.50 -5.28
N VAL A 25 -4.07 -3.55 -6.32
CA VAL A 25 -2.62 -3.42 -6.16
C VAL A 25 -2.06 -2.40 -7.15
N TRP A 26 -1.20 -1.51 -6.67
CA TRP A 26 -0.54 -0.47 -7.45
C TRP A 26 0.95 -0.79 -7.62
N TYR A 27 1.40 -0.74 -8.88
CA TYR A 27 2.79 -0.93 -9.27
C TYR A 27 3.24 0.27 -10.10
N ILE A 28 4.38 0.86 -9.75
CA ILE A 28 5.04 1.91 -10.54
C ILE A 28 6.40 1.36 -10.96
N HIS A 29 6.71 1.43 -12.27
CA HIS A 29 7.93 0.87 -12.86
C HIS A 29 8.20 -0.60 -12.48
N GLY A 30 7.13 -1.41 -12.37
CA GLY A 30 7.23 -2.84 -12.01
C GLY A 30 7.54 -3.11 -10.52
N LYS A 31 7.53 -2.09 -9.67
CA LYS A 31 7.69 -2.22 -8.21
C LYS A 31 6.44 -1.73 -7.51
N MET A 32 6.10 -2.35 -6.38
CA MET A 32 4.99 -1.90 -5.54
C MET A 32 5.31 -0.50 -5.00
N HIS A 33 4.58 0.50 -5.45
CA HIS A 33 4.81 1.89 -5.08
C HIS A 33 3.51 2.66 -5.26
N ARG A 34 3.14 3.47 -4.27
CA ARG A 34 2.11 4.50 -4.44
C ARG A 34 2.44 5.73 -3.59
N ASP A 35 2.36 6.91 -4.21
CA ASP A 35 2.68 8.20 -3.57
C ASP A 35 1.47 8.75 -2.80
N ASP A 36 0.28 8.68 -3.41
CA ASP A 36 -0.95 9.31 -2.91
C ASP A 36 -1.80 8.40 -1.99
N GLY A 37 -1.41 7.13 -1.77
CA GLY A 37 -2.27 6.19 -1.05
C GLY A 37 -1.67 4.79 -0.83
N PRO A 38 -2.49 3.81 -0.38
CA PRO A 38 -2.02 2.44 -0.15
C PRO A 38 -1.69 1.75 -1.47
N ALA A 39 -0.49 1.17 -1.56
CA ALA A 39 -0.07 0.39 -2.71
C ALA A 39 -0.74 -0.98 -2.78
N VAL A 40 -1.37 -1.45 -1.70
CA VAL A 40 -2.26 -2.62 -1.68
C VAL A 40 -3.48 -2.30 -0.83
N GLU A 41 -4.65 -2.59 -1.37
CA GLU A 41 -5.92 -2.46 -0.68
C GLU A 41 -6.70 -3.76 -0.81
N HIS A 42 -7.08 -4.33 0.34
CA HIS A 42 -7.94 -5.48 0.40
C HIS A 42 -9.37 -5.05 0.72
N PRO A 43 -10.38 -5.73 0.16
CA PRO A 43 -11.79 -5.47 0.45
C PRO A 43 -12.14 -5.71 1.92
N SER A 44 -11.34 -6.52 2.63
CA SER A 44 -11.49 -6.78 4.05
C SER A 44 -11.18 -5.55 4.93
N GLY A 45 -10.69 -4.44 4.36
CA GLY A 45 -10.25 -3.24 5.10
C GLY A 45 -8.75 -3.20 5.41
N LYS A 46 -7.98 -4.18 4.92
CA LYS A 46 -6.52 -4.22 5.10
C LYS A 46 -5.83 -3.37 4.04
N GLN A 47 -5.02 -2.41 4.47
CA GLN A 47 -4.29 -1.52 3.57
C GLN A 47 -2.79 -1.58 3.84
N ARG A 48 -1.97 -1.52 2.79
CA ARG A 48 -0.51 -1.52 2.89
C ARG A 48 0.11 -0.49 1.97
N TRP A 49 1.06 0.27 2.50
CA TRP A 49 1.82 1.27 1.78
C TRP A 49 3.20 0.73 1.45
N TYR A 50 3.56 0.87 0.18
CA TYR A 50 4.87 0.52 -0.33
C TYR A 50 5.40 1.71 -1.14
N PHE A 51 6.71 1.94 -1.03
CA PHE A 51 7.48 2.93 -1.77
C PHE A 51 8.72 2.25 -2.30
N GLU A 52 8.93 2.31 -3.61
CA GLU A 52 10.04 1.63 -4.31
C GLU A 52 10.17 0.13 -4.00
N GLY A 53 9.05 -0.55 -3.71
CA GLY A 53 9.02 -1.96 -3.35
C GLY A 53 9.30 -2.28 -1.86
N LYS A 54 9.42 -1.26 -1.00
CA LYS A 54 9.61 -1.42 0.45
C LYS A 54 8.46 -0.77 1.22
N LYS A 55 8.10 -1.28 2.40
CA LYS A 55 7.08 -0.63 3.24
C LYS A 55 7.57 0.75 3.70
N HIS A 56 6.84 1.79 3.35
CA HIS A 56 7.16 3.16 3.74
C HIS A 56 5.88 3.98 3.80
N ARG A 57 5.71 4.77 4.86
CA ARG A 57 4.72 5.83 4.95
C ARG A 57 5.22 6.93 5.87
N ALA A 58 5.33 8.16 5.36
CA ALA A 58 5.75 9.33 6.14
C ALA A 58 4.59 9.92 6.96
N ASP A 59 3.38 9.92 6.38
CA ASP A 59 2.21 10.61 6.92
C ASP A 59 1.36 9.74 7.87
N GLY A 60 1.75 8.49 8.13
CA GLY A 60 0.93 7.58 8.93
C GLY A 60 1.42 6.12 8.99
N PRO A 61 0.55 5.16 9.35
CA PRO A 61 0.91 3.75 9.43
C PRO A 61 1.03 3.08 8.06
N ALA A 62 2.16 2.46 7.77
CA ALA A 62 2.37 1.78 6.50
C ALA A 62 1.59 0.46 6.36
N VAL A 63 0.99 -0.05 7.44
CA VAL A 63 0.05 -1.17 7.39
C VAL A 63 -1.13 -0.85 8.28
N ILE A 64 -2.35 -1.08 7.77
CA ILE A 64 -3.58 -1.00 8.55
C ILE A 64 -4.25 -2.37 8.48
N HIS A 65 -4.55 -2.93 9.64
CA HIS A 65 -5.31 -4.17 9.77
C HIS A 65 -6.78 -3.85 10.06
N PRO A 66 -7.70 -4.73 9.63
CA PRO A 66 -9.13 -4.55 9.92
C PRO A 66 -9.48 -4.69 11.40
N ASP A 67 -8.57 -5.25 12.19
CA ASP A 67 -8.63 -5.38 13.65
C ASP A 67 -8.45 -4.04 14.39
N GLY A 68 -8.02 -2.98 13.69
CA GLY A 68 -7.73 -1.67 14.27
C GLY A 68 -6.26 -1.47 14.63
N THR A 69 -5.47 -2.54 14.61
CA THR A 69 -4.01 -2.47 14.71
C THR A 69 -3.40 -1.83 13.45
N THR A 70 -2.38 -0.99 13.66
CA THR A 70 -1.67 -0.32 12.57
C THR A 70 -0.17 -0.40 12.79
N GLU A 71 0.61 -0.56 11.73
CA GLU A 71 2.07 -0.64 11.83
C GLU A 71 2.70 0.51 11.05
N LYS A 72 3.59 1.25 11.70
CA LYS A 72 4.41 2.28 11.05
C LYS A 72 5.66 1.66 10.47
N TRP A 73 5.93 1.92 9.19
CA TRP A 73 7.16 1.53 8.53
C TRP A 73 7.70 2.73 7.74
N LEU A 74 9.00 2.98 7.87
CA LEU A 74 9.71 4.07 7.19
C LEU A 74 10.93 3.47 6.51
N HIS A 75 10.97 3.56 5.17
CA HIS A 75 12.05 3.01 4.33
C HIS A 75 12.36 1.51 4.58
N GLY A 76 11.35 0.72 4.93
CA GLY A 76 11.50 -0.70 5.28
C GLY A 76 11.85 -0.96 6.75
N ILE A 77 11.91 0.07 7.59
CA ILE A 77 12.19 -0.04 9.03
C ILE A 77 10.87 0.09 9.79
N ARG A 78 10.52 -0.91 10.62
CA ARG A 78 9.35 -0.83 11.50
C ARG A 78 9.61 0.16 12.62
N GLN A 79 8.73 1.16 12.76
CA GLN A 79 8.82 2.22 13.76
C GLN A 79 7.89 1.98 14.95
N ASP A 80 6.84 1.18 14.75
CA ASP A 80 5.91 0.85 15.82
C ASP A 80 6.49 -0.28 16.68
N PRO A 81 6.83 -0.03 17.95
CA PRO A 81 7.04 -1.12 18.89
C PRO A 81 5.71 -1.86 19.03
N PRO A 82 5.70 -3.21 19.15
CA PRO A 82 4.45 -3.91 19.46
C PRO A 82 3.83 -3.22 20.67
N ALA A 83 2.52 -2.94 20.62
CA ALA A 83 1.77 -2.46 21.78
C ALA A 83 2.23 -3.28 22.99
N PRO A 84 2.48 -2.65 24.16
CA PRO A 84 2.65 -3.44 25.36
C PRO A 84 1.43 -4.33 25.41
N THR A 85 1.64 -5.65 25.30
CA THR A 85 0.63 -6.60 25.69
C THR A 85 0.39 -6.25 27.14
N ASP A 86 -0.68 -5.51 27.40
CA ASP A 86 -1.24 -5.32 28.72
C ASP A 86 -1.71 -6.72 29.14
N ASP A 87 -0.73 -7.48 29.59
CA ASP A 87 -0.87 -8.77 30.24
C ASP A 87 -0.90 -8.41 31.73
N ASP A 88 -2.13 -8.47 32.27
CA ASP A 88 -2.55 -8.47 33.69
C ASP A 88 -2.87 -7.12 34.38
#